data_AF-A0A651GA49-F1
#
_entry.id   AF-A0A651GA49-F1
#
_cell.length_a   1.000
_cell.length_b   1.000
_cell.length_c   1.000
_cell.angle_alpha   90.00
_cell.angle_beta   90.00
_cell.angle_gamma   90.00
#
_symmetry.space_group_name_H-M   'P 1'
#
loop_
_entity.id
_entity.type
_entity.pdbx_description
1 polymer ?
#
loop_
_entity_poly.entity_id
_entity_poly.type
_entity_poly.pdbx_seq_one_letter_code
_entity_poly.pdbx_strand_id
1 'polypeptide(L)'
;MPLRQIEVVVPQEGKKNFDKLLNEKSVKHYWINSSEDSGYILKAIVDANNTEFFLDAAEEIIEGKEGFRLVITAVEATLPRIEDEHDETDYKDEIQDAEPWEKPLQGVRVSREELYNDISDNVGINSVYIALVSFSTIVAALGILRDNTAVVIGAMVIAPLLGPNVGLALSTTLGDFKLFKKSINTNAVGLTIGFLLAVLLGLLLPVDETINEIASRTEVHLSDIALALASGAAGVLAYTIGMSAAVIGVMVAVALLPPLVTTGLLVGDMQFELAFYSFVLVLTNVICLNLAAVATFKLQGISPRTWYKAEKAKKINRIAFSIWIVLALLVTVIIWFV
;
A
#
# COMPACT_ATOMS: atom_id res chain seq x y z
N MET A 1 21.28 -8.20 7.60
CA MET A 1 20.21 -8.62 6.69
C MET A 1 18.92 -8.91 7.47
N PRO A 2 17.77 -8.48 6.96
CA PRO A 2 16.46 -8.97 7.39
C PRO A 2 16.31 -10.46 7.01
N LEU A 3 15.77 -11.27 7.92
CA LEU A 3 15.56 -12.69 7.68
C LEU A 3 14.07 -13.02 7.70
N ARG A 4 13.68 -14.05 6.95
CA ARG A 4 12.34 -14.63 6.96
C ARG A 4 12.45 -16.10 7.32
N GLN A 5 11.64 -16.55 8.26
CA GLN A 5 11.44 -17.97 8.54
C GLN A 5 10.25 -18.42 7.72
N ILE A 6 10.48 -19.37 6.82
CA ILE A 6 9.45 -19.98 5.99
C ILE A 6 9.22 -21.40 6.50
N GLU A 7 7.97 -21.70 6.85
CA GLU A 7 7.54 -23.00 7.32
C GLU A 7 6.59 -23.62 6.30
N VAL A 8 6.99 -24.74 5.71
CA VAL A 8 6.25 -25.49 4.70
C VAL A 8 5.79 -26.80 5.33
N VAL A 9 4.48 -26.93 5.51
CA VAL A 9 3.81 -28.12 6.02
C VAL A 9 3.30 -28.93 4.84
N VAL A 10 3.66 -30.21 4.81
CA VAL A 10 3.42 -31.15 3.71
C VAL A 10 2.88 -32.47 4.24
N PRO A 11 1.83 -33.06 3.63
CA PRO A 11 1.35 -34.39 3.99
C PRO A 11 2.43 -35.48 3.83
N GLN A 12 2.24 -36.64 4.48
CA GLN A 12 3.19 -37.78 4.52
C GLN A 12 3.79 -38.17 3.14
N GLU A 13 3.04 -38.01 2.05
CA GLU A 13 3.44 -38.40 0.69
C GLU A 13 4.41 -37.41 -0.01
N GLY A 14 4.62 -36.20 0.54
CA GLY A 14 5.32 -35.11 -0.15
C GLY A 14 6.80 -34.91 0.20
N LYS A 15 7.41 -35.79 1.02
CA LYS A 15 8.81 -35.63 1.51
C LYS A 15 9.84 -35.41 0.38
N LYS A 16 9.70 -36.13 -0.74
CA LYS A 16 10.63 -36.06 -1.89
C LYS A 16 10.67 -34.70 -2.59
N ASN A 17 9.71 -33.83 -2.28
CA ASN A 17 9.64 -32.52 -2.90
C ASN A 17 10.50 -31.46 -2.16
N PHE A 18 10.88 -31.69 -0.90
CA PHE A 18 11.71 -30.72 -0.15
C PHE A 18 13.12 -30.61 -0.69
N ASP A 19 13.69 -31.69 -1.21
CA ASP A 19 15.05 -31.68 -1.77
C ASP A 19 15.18 -30.73 -2.97
N LYS A 20 14.07 -30.42 -3.66
CA LYS A 20 14.03 -29.39 -4.71
C LYS A 20 14.05 -27.96 -4.17
N LEU A 21 13.45 -27.73 -2.99
CA LEU A 21 13.43 -26.42 -2.31
C LEU A 21 14.74 -26.08 -1.61
N LEU A 22 15.45 -27.11 -1.17
CA LEU A 22 16.69 -27.00 -0.40
C LEU A 22 17.94 -26.85 -1.26
N ASN A 23 17.82 -27.00 -2.59
CA ASN A 23 18.95 -26.86 -3.52
C ASN A 23 19.12 -25.43 -4.06
N GLU A 24 18.28 -24.48 -3.66
CA GLU A 24 18.47 -23.10 -4.04
C GLU A 24 19.49 -22.41 -3.10
N LYS A 25 20.36 -21.59 -3.69
CA LYS A 25 21.31 -20.70 -2.99
C LYS A 25 20.65 -19.67 -2.05
N SER A 26 19.34 -19.73 -1.87
CA SER A 26 18.51 -18.82 -1.08
C SER A 26 18.35 -19.24 0.39
N VAL A 27 18.46 -20.54 0.71
CA VAL A 27 18.22 -21.09 2.05
C VAL A 27 19.51 -21.10 2.88
N LYS A 28 19.56 -20.30 3.94
CA LYS A 28 20.74 -20.18 4.82
C LYS A 28 20.78 -21.27 5.88
N HIS A 29 19.64 -21.60 6.44
CA HIS A 29 19.50 -22.66 7.45
C HIS A 29 18.15 -23.33 7.29
N TYR A 30 18.07 -24.63 7.53
CA TYR A 30 16.80 -25.34 7.49
C TYR A 30 16.79 -26.51 8.46
N TRP A 31 15.58 -26.89 8.87
CA TRP A 31 15.35 -28.11 9.62
C TRP A 31 14.04 -28.75 9.16
N ILE A 32 14.02 -30.08 9.16
CA ILE A 32 12.86 -30.87 8.77
C ILE A 32 12.40 -31.64 10.00
N ASN A 33 11.18 -31.35 10.45
CA ASN A 33 10.53 -32.10 11.50
C ASN A 33 9.51 -33.06 10.86
N SER A 34 9.45 -34.29 11.34
CA SER A 34 8.36 -35.21 11.02
C SER A 34 7.39 -35.27 12.20
N SER A 35 6.11 -35.09 11.92
CA SER A 35 5.02 -35.29 12.86
C SER A 35 4.23 -36.51 12.39
N GLU A 36 3.97 -37.46 13.29
CA GLU A 36 3.23 -38.69 12.97
C GLU A 36 1.82 -38.37 12.45
N ASP A 37 1.16 -37.34 13.00
CA ASP A 37 -0.22 -36.95 12.67
C ASP A 37 -0.35 -35.89 11.57
N SER A 38 0.63 -34.99 11.41
CA SER A 38 0.52 -33.80 10.54
C SER A 38 1.47 -33.77 9.33
N GLY A 39 2.24 -34.84 9.11
CA GLY A 39 3.17 -34.96 7.99
C GLY A 39 4.53 -34.34 8.27
N TYR A 40 5.17 -33.79 7.25
CA TYR A 40 6.50 -33.21 7.34
C TYR A 40 6.42 -31.68 7.37
N ILE A 41 7.23 -31.07 8.24
CA ILE A 41 7.35 -29.63 8.39
C ILE A 41 8.79 -29.26 8.05
N LEU A 42 8.99 -28.59 6.92
CA LEU A 42 10.24 -27.94 6.59
C LEU A 42 10.20 -26.52 7.15
N LYS A 43 11.18 -26.14 7.96
CA LYS A 43 11.40 -24.75 8.33
C LYS A 43 12.73 -24.29 7.74
N ALA A 44 12.71 -23.16 7.05
CA ALA A 44 13.87 -22.59 6.38
C ALA A 44 14.02 -21.12 6.80
N ILE A 45 15.26 -20.69 7.05
CA ILE A 45 15.63 -19.29 7.20
C ILE A 45 16.17 -18.83 5.86
N VAL A 46 15.52 -17.82 5.30
CA VAL A 46 15.79 -17.27 3.97
C VAL A 46 16.07 -15.78 4.11
N ASP A 47 16.97 -15.25 3.28
CA ASP A 47 17.13 -13.81 3.14
C ASP A 47 15.80 -13.20 2.64
N ALA A 48 15.38 -12.05 3.20
CA ALA A 48 14.16 -11.39 2.74
C ALA A 48 14.18 -11.10 1.23
N ASN A 49 15.34 -10.76 0.66
CA ASN A 49 15.52 -10.51 -0.77
C ASN A 49 15.29 -11.77 -1.63
N ASN A 50 15.55 -12.95 -1.07
CA ASN A 50 15.40 -14.23 -1.73
C ASN A 50 14.07 -14.93 -1.38
N THR A 51 13.23 -14.30 -0.56
CA THR A 51 11.97 -14.88 -0.12
C THR A 51 11.02 -15.13 -1.30
N GLU A 52 10.95 -14.20 -2.25
CA GLU A 52 10.08 -14.34 -3.44
C GLU A 52 10.45 -15.56 -4.29
N PHE A 53 11.75 -15.77 -4.54
CA PHE A 53 12.24 -16.95 -5.27
C PHE A 53 11.86 -18.26 -4.56
N PHE A 54 12.07 -18.32 -3.24
CA PHE A 54 11.71 -19.51 -2.47
C PHE A 54 10.21 -19.79 -2.51
N LEU A 55 9.37 -18.74 -2.44
CA LEU A 55 7.92 -18.89 -2.50
C LEU A 55 7.44 -19.36 -3.86
N ASP A 56 7.99 -18.83 -4.95
CA ASP A 56 7.68 -19.27 -6.31
C ASP A 56 8.03 -20.76 -6.49
N ALA A 57 9.21 -21.19 -6.01
CA ALA A 57 9.62 -22.59 -6.05
C ALA A 57 8.75 -23.49 -5.17
N ALA A 58 8.38 -23.03 -3.97
CA ALA A 58 7.49 -23.76 -3.06
C ALA A 58 6.11 -23.94 -3.68
N GLU A 59 5.60 -22.94 -4.38
CA GLU A 59 4.28 -23.01 -4.99
C GLU A 59 4.21 -23.97 -6.18
N GLU A 60 5.22 -24.00 -7.07
CA GLU A 60 5.28 -24.96 -8.19
C GLU A 60 5.19 -26.41 -7.70
N ILE A 61 5.70 -26.66 -6.50
CA ILE A 61 5.69 -27.96 -5.82
C ILE A 61 4.33 -28.27 -5.17
N ILE A 62 3.61 -27.23 -4.74
CA ILE A 62 2.33 -27.29 -4.04
C ILE A 62 1.14 -27.34 -5.02
N GLU A 63 1.30 -26.84 -6.26
CA GLU A 63 0.22 -26.68 -7.22
C GLU A 63 -0.54 -28.01 -7.45
N GLY A 64 -1.85 -28.00 -7.14
CA GLY A 64 -2.74 -29.15 -7.30
C GLY A 64 -2.76 -30.18 -6.17
N LYS A 65 -2.07 -29.94 -5.04
CA LYS A 65 -2.08 -30.86 -3.89
C LYS A 65 -2.83 -30.29 -2.68
N GLU A 66 -3.69 -31.11 -2.07
CA GLU A 66 -4.42 -30.75 -0.85
C GLU A 66 -3.56 -30.98 0.41
N GLY A 67 -3.81 -30.21 1.47
CA GLY A 67 -3.14 -30.37 2.77
C GLY A 67 -1.78 -29.67 2.91
N PHE A 68 -1.39 -28.84 1.93
CA PHE A 68 -0.18 -28.02 2.01
C PHE A 68 -0.43 -26.69 2.69
N ARG A 69 0.51 -26.23 3.52
CA ARG A 69 0.47 -24.88 4.10
C ARG A 69 1.85 -24.27 4.13
N LEU A 70 1.94 -23.01 3.72
CA LEU A 70 3.15 -22.21 3.84
C LEU A 70 2.89 -21.06 4.81
N VAL A 71 3.79 -20.87 5.76
CA VAL A 71 3.76 -19.81 6.76
C VAL A 71 5.06 -19.02 6.65
N ILE A 72 4.97 -17.69 6.61
CA ILE A 72 6.11 -16.79 6.57
C ILE A 72 6.10 -15.99 7.86
N THR A 73 7.24 -15.92 8.53
CA THR A 73 7.41 -15.14 9.76
C THR A 73 8.64 -14.26 9.64
N ALA A 74 8.53 -12.98 9.99
CA ALA A 74 9.67 -12.09 10.12
C ALA A 74 10.57 -12.55 11.27
N VAL A 75 11.86 -12.73 10.99
CA VAL A 75 12.85 -13.09 12.00
C VAL A 75 13.45 -11.79 12.54
N GLU A 76 13.20 -11.52 13.82
CA GLU A 76 13.71 -10.31 14.49
C GLU A 76 15.21 -10.41 14.77
N ALA A 77 15.69 -11.59 15.15
CA ALA A 77 17.10 -11.86 15.42
C ALA A 77 17.42 -13.35 15.33
N THR A 78 18.69 -13.68 15.03
CA THR A 78 19.25 -15.03 15.15
C THR A 78 20.54 -15.00 15.95
N LEU A 79 20.80 -16.05 16.71
CA LEU A 79 22.08 -16.32 17.35
C LEU A 79 22.51 -17.76 17.05
N PRO A 80 23.70 -17.99 16.46
CA PRO A 80 24.66 -16.98 15.99
C PRO A 80 24.08 -16.12 14.86
N ARG A 81 24.68 -14.94 14.66
CA ARG A 81 24.29 -14.08 13.54
C ARG A 81 24.68 -14.83 12.25
N ILE A 82 23.71 -15.00 11.35
CA ILE A 82 24.01 -15.58 10.04
C ILE A 82 24.82 -14.52 9.29
N GLU A 83 26.00 -14.90 8.82
CA GLU A 83 26.88 -14.07 7.99
C GLU A 83 26.65 -14.45 6.52
N ASP A 84 26.86 -13.51 5.60
CA ASP A 84 26.81 -13.81 4.18
C ASP A 84 28.09 -14.55 3.78
N GLU A 85 27.97 -15.76 3.23
CA GLU A 85 29.07 -16.45 2.54
C GLU A 85 29.45 -15.77 1.21
N HIS A 86 28.80 -14.65 0.85
CA HIS A 86 29.28 -13.80 -0.22
C HIS A 86 30.43 -12.96 0.32
N ASP A 87 31.65 -13.36 -0.05
CA ASP A 87 32.86 -12.59 0.15
C ASP A 87 32.59 -11.09 -0.08
N GLU A 88 32.79 -10.26 0.94
CA GLU A 88 32.61 -8.80 0.87
C GLU A 88 33.46 -8.14 -0.24
N THR A 89 34.38 -8.88 -0.86
CA THR A 89 35.20 -8.47 -2.00
C THR A 89 34.47 -8.55 -3.34
N ASP A 90 33.61 -9.53 -3.61
CA ASP A 90 32.94 -9.67 -4.92
C ASP A 90 31.75 -8.70 -5.07
N TYR A 91 31.03 -8.43 -3.97
CA TYR A 91 29.85 -7.55 -3.98
C TYR A 91 30.20 -6.06 -4.05
N LYS A 92 31.41 -5.68 -3.63
CA LYS A 92 31.91 -4.31 -3.76
C LYS A 92 32.34 -4.02 -5.19
N ASP A 93 32.96 -4.97 -5.89
CA ASP A 93 33.46 -4.75 -7.25
C ASP A 93 32.32 -4.70 -8.29
N GLU A 94 31.26 -5.51 -8.18
CA GLU A 94 30.11 -5.43 -9.12
C GLU A 94 29.21 -4.20 -8.91
N ILE A 95 29.10 -3.68 -7.68
CA ILE A 95 28.23 -2.53 -7.35
C ILE A 95 28.98 -1.19 -7.49
N GLN A 96 30.31 -1.19 -7.56
CA GLN A 96 31.08 0.03 -7.75
C GLN A 96 30.95 0.57 -9.18
N ASP A 97 30.75 -0.31 -10.16
CA ASP A 97 30.59 0.04 -11.59
C ASP A 97 29.12 0.07 -12.06
N ALA A 98 28.18 -0.44 -11.27
CA ALA A 98 26.75 -0.37 -11.58
C ALA A 98 26.24 1.07 -11.43
N GLU A 99 25.54 1.56 -12.46
CA GLU A 99 24.89 2.86 -12.43
C GLU A 99 23.91 2.93 -11.24
N PRO A 100 23.68 4.11 -10.61
CA PRO A 100 22.85 4.21 -9.40
C PRO A 100 21.44 3.61 -9.52
N TRP A 101 20.89 3.52 -10.74
CA TRP A 101 19.59 2.92 -11.04
C TRP A 101 19.62 1.40 -11.29
N GLU A 102 20.81 0.79 -11.38
CA GLU A 102 21.00 -0.67 -11.52
C GLU A 102 21.21 -1.36 -10.16
N LYS A 103 21.50 -0.58 -9.12
CA LYS A 103 21.65 -1.11 -7.76
C LYS A 103 20.29 -1.59 -7.24
N PRO A 104 20.17 -2.81 -6.71
CA PRO A 104 18.95 -3.24 -6.06
C PRO A 104 18.60 -2.24 -4.95
N LEU A 105 17.32 -1.82 -4.89
CA LEU A 105 16.83 -0.87 -3.89
C LEU A 105 17.33 -1.30 -2.51
N GLN A 106 18.21 -0.51 -1.90
CA GLN A 106 18.72 -0.79 -0.56
C GLN A 106 17.59 -0.60 0.46
N GLY A 107 16.89 -1.70 0.73
CA GLY A 107 15.71 -1.76 1.57
C GLY A 107 15.12 -3.16 1.47
N VAL A 108 14.59 -3.67 2.58
CA VAL A 108 14.04 -5.03 2.68
C VAL A 108 12.85 -5.15 1.73
N ARG A 109 12.98 -5.82 0.60
CA ARG A 109 11.82 -6.01 -0.29
C ARG A 109 10.82 -6.93 0.40
N VAL A 110 9.67 -6.39 0.76
CA VAL A 110 8.56 -7.14 1.36
C VAL A 110 8.01 -8.08 0.28
N SER A 111 7.84 -9.36 0.62
CA SER A 111 7.28 -10.35 -0.31
C SER A 111 5.86 -9.98 -0.74
N ARG A 112 5.41 -10.44 -1.90
CA ARG A 112 4.05 -10.12 -2.41
C ARG A 112 2.96 -10.61 -1.46
N GLU A 113 3.16 -11.77 -0.85
CA GLU A 113 2.25 -12.40 0.10
C GLU A 113 2.17 -11.61 1.42
N GLU A 114 3.32 -11.17 1.93
CA GLU A 114 3.40 -10.31 3.12
C GLU A 114 2.73 -8.96 2.85
N LEU A 115 3.06 -8.33 1.71
CA LEU A 115 2.44 -7.10 1.23
C LEU A 115 0.91 -7.23 1.10
N TYR A 116 0.43 -8.32 0.51
CA TYR A 116 -1.00 -8.56 0.34
C TYR A 116 -1.71 -8.74 1.69
N ASN A 117 -1.14 -9.52 2.61
CA ASN A 117 -1.75 -9.75 3.92
C ASN A 117 -1.77 -8.47 4.75
N ASP A 118 -0.65 -7.75 4.83
CA ASP A 118 -0.55 -6.48 5.54
C ASP A 118 -1.59 -5.47 5.04
N ILE A 119 -1.74 -5.35 3.73
CA ILE A 119 -2.73 -4.44 3.14
C ILE A 119 -4.15 -4.95 3.35
N SER A 120 -4.42 -6.25 3.13
CA SER A 120 -5.75 -6.84 3.28
C SER A 120 -6.30 -6.72 4.71
N ASP A 121 -5.43 -6.83 5.71
CA ASP A 121 -5.78 -6.70 7.13
C ASP A 121 -6.09 -5.24 7.51
N ASN A 122 -5.42 -4.29 6.85
CA ASN A 122 -5.67 -2.86 7.01
C ASN A 122 -6.84 -2.34 6.14
N VAL A 123 -7.42 -3.18 5.27
CA VAL A 123 -8.59 -2.84 4.47
C VAL A 123 -9.84 -3.44 5.14
N GLY A 124 -10.65 -2.62 5.80
CA GLY A 124 -11.92 -3.09 6.35
C GLY A 124 -12.70 -2.01 7.08
N ILE A 125 -14.02 -2.11 7.04
CA ILE A 125 -14.89 -1.26 7.84
C ILE A 125 -15.11 -1.97 9.16
N ASN A 126 -14.58 -1.40 10.25
CA ASN A 126 -14.84 -1.84 11.61
C ASN A 126 -15.11 -0.62 12.50
N SER A 127 -15.56 -0.85 13.73
CA SER A 127 -15.91 0.25 14.65
C SER A 127 -14.73 1.15 14.97
N VAL A 128 -13.51 0.60 15.02
CA VAL A 128 -12.27 1.36 15.27
C VAL A 128 -11.96 2.28 14.08
N TYR A 129 -12.08 1.80 12.85
CA TYR A 129 -11.92 2.57 11.63
C TYR A 129 -12.89 3.75 11.60
N ILE A 130 -14.18 3.51 11.88
CA ILE A 130 -15.20 4.55 11.93
C ILE A 130 -14.88 5.59 13.01
N ALA A 131 -14.48 5.15 14.20
CA ALA A 131 -14.11 6.04 15.29
C ALA A 131 -12.87 6.89 14.94
N LEU A 132 -11.81 6.28 14.40
CA LEU A 132 -10.60 6.97 13.99
C LEU A 132 -10.85 8.00 12.89
N VAL A 133 -11.64 7.64 11.85
CA VAL A 133 -12.05 8.60 10.81
C VAL A 133 -12.85 9.74 11.41
N SER A 134 -13.76 9.46 12.34
CA SER A 134 -14.59 10.49 12.99
C SER A 134 -13.76 11.44 13.83
N PHE A 135 -12.90 10.92 14.71
CA PHE A 135 -12.02 11.72 15.55
C PHE A 135 -11.02 12.51 14.72
N SER A 136 -10.40 11.88 13.72
CA SER A 136 -9.48 12.56 12.82
C SER A 136 -10.17 13.69 12.05
N THR A 137 -11.41 13.50 11.59
CA THR A 137 -12.20 14.57 10.95
C THR A 137 -12.47 15.74 11.87
N ILE A 138 -12.85 15.48 13.13
CA ILE A 138 -13.10 16.54 14.13
C ILE A 138 -11.80 17.31 14.41
N VAL A 139 -10.69 16.61 14.65
CA VAL A 139 -9.39 17.23 14.93
C VAL A 139 -8.91 18.03 13.70
N ALA A 140 -9.06 17.49 12.49
CA ALA A 140 -8.71 18.18 11.25
C ALA A 140 -9.54 19.44 11.05
N ALA A 141 -10.87 19.37 11.24
CA ALA A 141 -11.75 20.53 11.10
C ALA A 141 -11.38 21.64 12.08
N LEU A 142 -11.15 21.30 13.35
CA LEU A 142 -10.71 22.27 14.36
C LEU A 142 -9.30 22.80 14.08
N GLY A 143 -8.40 21.99 13.51
CA GLY A 143 -7.08 22.39 13.09
C GLY A 143 -7.13 23.41 11.94
N ILE A 144 -7.94 23.13 10.92
CA ILE A 144 -8.17 24.00 9.76
C ILE A 144 -8.77 25.33 10.22
N LEU A 145 -9.87 25.31 11.00
CA LEU A 145 -10.53 26.53 11.48
C LEU A 145 -9.66 27.39 12.42
N ARG A 146 -8.57 26.83 12.95
CA ARG A 146 -7.60 27.55 13.79
C ARG A 146 -6.30 27.89 13.06
N ASP A 147 -6.23 27.67 11.75
CA ASP A 147 -5.03 27.85 10.92
C ASP A 147 -3.79 27.14 11.51
N ASN A 148 -3.99 25.93 12.05
CA ASN A 148 -2.94 25.19 12.75
C ASN A 148 -2.52 23.93 11.98
N THR A 149 -1.53 24.10 11.10
CA THR A 149 -0.97 23.04 10.27
C THR A 149 -0.49 21.84 11.09
N ALA A 150 0.07 22.04 12.29
CA ALA A 150 0.57 20.94 13.12
C ALA A 150 -0.57 20.03 13.63
N VAL A 151 -1.72 20.62 14.01
CA VAL A 151 -2.91 19.87 14.40
C VAL A 151 -3.51 19.16 13.19
N VAL A 152 -3.52 19.81 12.03
CA VAL A 152 -3.99 19.21 10.77
C VAL A 152 -3.12 18.01 10.39
N ILE A 153 -1.81 18.10 10.50
CA ILE A 153 -0.88 16.97 10.30
C ILE A 153 -1.13 15.86 11.34
N GLY A 154 -1.31 16.21 12.61
CA GLY A 154 -1.66 15.25 13.65
C GLY A 154 -2.94 14.48 13.35
N ALA A 155 -3.96 15.15 12.79
CA ALA A 155 -5.19 14.50 12.35
C ALA A 155 -4.94 13.49 11.22
N MET A 156 -4.11 13.84 10.23
CA MET A 156 -3.76 12.96 9.11
C MET A 156 -3.12 11.64 9.59
N VAL A 157 -2.26 11.70 10.61
CA VAL A 157 -1.61 10.50 11.20
C VAL A 157 -2.64 9.53 11.78
N ILE A 158 -3.74 10.05 12.34
CA ILE A 158 -4.78 9.26 13.00
C ILE A 158 -5.67 8.54 11.98
N ALA A 159 -5.92 9.15 10.82
CA ALA A 159 -6.87 8.63 9.83
C ALA A 159 -6.33 7.38 9.12
N PRO A 160 -6.99 6.21 9.23
CA PRO A 160 -6.57 4.97 8.57
C PRO A 160 -6.97 4.92 7.07
N LEU A 161 -6.83 6.03 6.34
CA LEU A 161 -7.20 6.13 4.92
C LEU A 161 -6.15 5.53 3.97
N LEU A 162 -4.95 5.23 4.47
CA LEU A 162 -3.88 4.64 3.67
C LEU A 162 -4.21 3.22 3.21
N GLY A 163 -4.61 2.33 4.14
CA GLY A 163 -4.85 0.92 3.85
C GLY A 163 -5.82 0.71 2.68
N PRO A 164 -7.01 1.34 2.72
CA PRO A 164 -7.97 1.30 1.61
C PRO A 164 -7.41 1.79 0.27
N ASN A 165 -6.62 2.86 0.23
CA ASN A 165 -6.05 3.39 -1.03
C ASN A 165 -4.94 2.50 -1.59
N VAL A 166 -3.99 2.08 -0.75
CA VAL A 166 -2.91 1.18 -1.19
C VAL A 166 -3.50 -0.18 -1.60
N GLY A 167 -4.51 -0.68 -0.89
CA GLY A 167 -5.26 -1.88 -1.27
C GLY A 167 -6.00 -1.74 -2.59
N LEU A 168 -6.52 -0.56 -2.90
CA LEU A 168 -7.13 -0.29 -4.19
C LEU A 168 -6.09 -0.37 -5.34
N ALA A 169 -4.91 0.22 -5.15
CA ALA A 169 -3.81 0.13 -6.10
C ALA A 169 -3.25 -1.30 -6.25
N LEU A 170 -3.04 -2.00 -5.13
CA LEU A 170 -2.54 -3.38 -5.13
C LEU A 170 -3.53 -4.33 -5.80
N SER A 171 -4.82 -4.27 -5.43
CA SER A 171 -5.87 -5.09 -6.03
C SER A 171 -6.05 -4.82 -7.53
N THR A 172 -5.90 -3.57 -7.95
CA THR A 172 -5.86 -3.20 -9.37
C THR A 172 -4.68 -3.86 -10.09
N THR A 173 -3.50 -3.83 -9.46
CA THR A 173 -2.28 -4.41 -10.01
C THR A 173 -2.33 -5.94 -10.10
N LEU A 174 -2.88 -6.59 -9.07
CA LEU A 174 -3.04 -8.04 -9.00
C LEU A 174 -4.31 -8.54 -9.73
N GLY A 175 -5.21 -7.65 -10.14
CA GLY A 175 -6.51 -8.04 -10.70
C GLY A 175 -7.43 -8.74 -9.71
N ASP A 176 -7.28 -8.47 -8.41
CA ASP A 176 -8.11 -9.03 -7.34
C ASP A 176 -9.38 -8.21 -7.16
N PHE A 177 -10.47 -8.64 -7.79
CA PHE A 177 -11.75 -7.94 -7.72
C PHE A 177 -12.37 -7.94 -6.29
N LYS A 178 -12.06 -8.95 -5.47
CA LYS A 178 -12.61 -9.03 -4.11
C LYS A 178 -11.94 -7.97 -3.22
N LEU A 179 -10.61 -7.88 -3.27
CA LEU A 179 -9.87 -6.84 -2.56
C LEU A 179 -10.21 -5.45 -3.11
N PHE A 180 -10.34 -5.30 -4.44
CA PHE A 180 -10.76 -4.04 -5.06
C PHE A 180 -12.10 -3.54 -4.52
N LYS A 181 -13.12 -4.41 -4.49
CA LYS A 181 -14.44 -4.07 -3.97
C LYS A 181 -14.41 -3.76 -2.47
N LYS A 182 -13.59 -4.48 -1.69
CA LYS A 182 -13.41 -4.23 -0.26
C LYS A 182 -12.78 -2.84 -0.04
N SER A 183 -11.68 -2.54 -0.73
CA SER A 183 -10.95 -1.28 -0.67
C SER A 183 -11.79 -0.08 -1.08
N ILE A 184 -12.51 -0.16 -2.21
CA ILE A 184 -13.35 0.95 -2.66
C ILE A 184 -14.53 1.19 -1.72
N ASN A 185 -15.14 0.15 -1.16
CA ASN A 185 -16.21 0.30 -0.18
C ASN A 185 -15.69 0.92 1.13
N THR A 186 -14.53 0.49 1.63
CA THR A 186 -13.93 1.06 2.84
C THR A 186 -13.56 2.54 2.64
N ASN A 187 -12.97 2.89 1.49
CA ASN A 187 -12.73 4.28 1.11
C ASN A 187 -14.03 5.08 1.04
N ALA A 188 -15.04 4.59 0.31
CA ALA A 188 -16.32 5.28 0.16
C ALA A 188 -16.99 5.55 1.51
N VAL A 189 -17.01 4.57 2.42
CA VAL A 189 -17.57 4.74 3.77
C VAL A 189 -16.74 5.74 4.59
N GLY A 190 -15.41 5.63 4.58
CA GLY A 190 -14.54 6.57 5.30
C GLY A 190 -14.70 8.01 4.81
N LEU A 191 -14.65 8.22 3.50
CA LEU A 191 -14.83 9.53 2.88
C LEU A 191 -16.23 10.09 3.15
N THR A 192 -17.27 9.27 3.08
CA THR A 192 -18.66 9.70 3.36
C THR A 192 -18.82 10.12 4.82
N ILE A 193 -18.29 9.35 5.77
CA ILE A 193 -18.37 9.69 7.19
C ILE A 193 -17.61 10.99 7.47
N GLY A 194 -16.36 11.10 6.98
CA GLY A 194 -15.55 12.31 7.15
C GLY A 194 -16.21 13.54 6.52
N PHE A 195 -16.74 13.40 5.30
CA PHE A 195 -17.47 14.47 4.62
C PHE A 195 -18.70 14.90 5.39
N LEU A 196 -19.59 13.98 5.78
CA LEU A 196 -20.83 14.32 6.50
C LEU A 196 -20.57 14.97 7.86
N LEU A 197 -19.55 14.49 8.58
CA LEU A 197 -19.13 15.12 9.83
C LEU A 197 -18.55 16.51 9.61
N ALA A 198 -17.74 16.71 8.57
CA ALA A 198 -17.22 18.03 8.22
C ALA A 198 -18.33 19.00 7.80
N VAL A 199 -19.34 18.53 7.04
CA VAL A 199 -20.56 19.32 6.73
C VAL A 199 -21.30 19.71 7.99
N LEU A 200 -21.51 18.76 8.91
CA LEU A 200 -22.16 19.04 10.19
C LEU A 200 -21.38 20.10 11.00
N LEU A 201 -20.05 20.04 10.99
CA LEU A 201 -19.21 21.03 11.66
C LEU A 201 -19.26 22.40 10.97
N GLY A 202 -19.28 22.45 9.63
CA GLY A 202 -19.43 23.69 8.86
C GLY A 202 -20.80 24.36 9.05
N LEU A 203 -21.85 23.58 9.31
CA LEU A 203 -23.17 24.11 9.67
C LEU A 203 -23.22 24.73 11.08
N LEU A 204 -22.34 24.27 11.99
CA LEU A 204 -22.35 24.65 13.39
C LEU A 204 -21.31 25.73 13.74
N LEU A 205 -20.23 25.81 12.96
CA LEU A 205 -19.09 26.69 13.20
C LEU A 205 -18.91 27.64 12.02
N PRO A 206 -18.60 28.93 12.26
CA PRO A 206 -18.33 29.87 11.17
C PRO A 206 -17.07 29.44 10.41
N VAL A 207 -17.15 29.40 9.07
CA VAL A 207 -16.04 29.06 8.19
C VAL A 207 -15.56 30.33 7.48
N ASP A 208 -14.34 30.74 7.77
CA ASP A 208 -13.72 31.90 7.11
C ASP A 208 -12.81 31.42 5.97
N GLU A 209 -13.21 31.72 4.74
CA GLU A 209 -12.49 31.37 3.51
C GLU A 209 -11.09 31.98 3.41
N THR A 210 -10.82 33.05 4.18
CA THR A 210 -9.51 33.73 4.19
C THR A 210 -8.45 33.01 5.02
N ILE A 211 -8.85 31.99 5.80
CA ILE A 211 -7.92 31.14 6.54
C ILE A 211 -7.01 30.43 5.55
N ASN A 212 -5.69 30.50 5.77
CA ASN A 212 -4.70 29.93 4.85
C ASN A 212 -4.92 28.43 4.63
N GLU A 213 -5.23 27.69 5.69
CA GLU A 213 -5.53 26.26 5.58
C GLU A 213 -6.79 25.97 4.71
N ILE A 214 -7.72 26.91 4.54
CA ILE A 214 -8.86 26.72 3.62
C ILE A 214 -8.49 27.18 2.22
N ALA A 215 -7.94 28.39 2.09
CA ALA A 215 -7.57 29.00 0.82
C ALA A 215 -6.57 28.13 0.02
N SER A 216 -5.57 27.55 0.69
CA SER A 216 -4.57 26.70 0.03
C SER A 216 -5.13 25.38 -0.52
N ARG A 217 -6.40 25.07 -0.26
CA ARG A 217 -7.08 23.84 -0.69
C ARG A 217 -8.23 24.13 -1.65
N THR A 218 -8.57 25.39 -1.86
CA THR A 218 -9.53 25.87 -2.86
C THR A 218 -8.82 26.39 -4.11
N GLU A 219 -7.52 26.68 -4.04
CA GLU A 219 -6.67 26.95 -5.20
C GLU A 219 -6.11 25.63 -5.76
N VAL A 220 -6.65 25.18 -6.90
CA VAL A 220 -6.20 23.94 -7.56
C VAL A 220 -5.26 24.27 -8.71
N HIS A 221 -4.11 23.63 -8.73
CA HIS A 221 -3.07 23.85 -9.73
C HIS A 221 -2.63 22.55 -10.40
N LEU A 222 -2.07 22.67 -11.60
CA LEU A 222 -1.44 21.53 -12.29
C LEU A 222 -0.28 20.93 -11.49
N SER A 223 0.35 21.71 -10.59
CA SER A 223 1.38 21.22 -9.67
C SER A 223 0.85 20.18 -8.68
N ASP A 224 -0.44 20.22 -8.34
CA ASP A 224 -1.05 19.26 -7.40
C ASP A 224 -1.10 17.86 -8.00
N ILE A 225 -1.28 17.75 -9.32
CA ILE A 225 -1.18 16.48 -10.05
C ILE A 225 0.23 15.90 -9.88
N ALA A 226 1.26 16.70 -10.08
CA ALA A 226 2.65 16.26 -9.95
C ALA A 226 2.96 15.83 -8.51
N LEU A 227 2.49 16.59 -7.52
CA LEU A 227 2.64 16.28 -6.10
C LEU A 227 1.94 14.96 -5.73
N ALA A 228 0.71 14.75 -6.21
CA ALA A 228 -0.07 13.55 -5.95
C ALA A 228 0.55 12.30 -6.62
N LEU A 229 1.05 12.43 -7.85
CA LEU A 229 1.78 11.36 -8.53
C LEU A 229 3.06 10.99 -7.77
N ALA A 230 3.87 11.99 -7.37
CA ALA A 230 5.09 11.76 -6.62
C ALA A 230 4.81 11.10 -5.26
N SER A 231 3.79 11.58 -4.54
CA SER A 231 3.36 11.03 -3.25
C SER A 231 2.87 9.59 -3.37
N GLY A 232 2.11 9.26 -4.41
CA GLY A 232 1.65 7.89 -4.67
C GLY A 232 2.79 6.93 -4.98
N ALA A 233 3.75 7.35 -5.81
CA ALA A 233 4.94 6.56 -6.10
C ALA A 233 5.82 6.35 -4.86
N ALA A 234 6.07 7.42 -4.10
CA ALA A 234 6.82 7.37 -2.85
C ALA A 234 6.13 6.47 -1.80
N GLY A 235 4.80 6.57 -1.68
CA GLY A 235 4.02 5.76 -0.76
C GLY A 235 4.14 4.26 -1.06
N VAL A 236 4.05 3.88 -2.34
CA VAL A 236 4.25 2.48 -2.75
C VAL A 236 5.68 2.02 -2.53
N LEU A 237 6.68 2.82 -2.92
CA LEU A 237 8.09 2.50 -2.69
C LEU A 237 8.36 2.25 -1.21
N ALA A 238 7.92 3.16 -0.35
CA ALA A 238 8.05 3.06 1.10
C ALA A 238 7.39 1.78 1.65
N TYR A 239 6.20 1.44 1.15
CA TYR A 239 5.51 0.22 1.57
C TYR A 239 6.28 -1.05 1.15
N THR A 240 6.82 -1.07 -0.07
CA THR A 240 7.54 -2.23 -0.61
C THR A 240 8.90 -2.49 0.03
N ILE A 241 9.49 -1.48 0.68
CA ILE A 241 10.74 -1.63 1.45
C ILE A 241 10.49 -1.85 2.95
N GLY A 242 9.22 -2.02 3.36
CA GLY A 242 8.85 -2.31 4.75
C GLY A 242 8.97 -1.12 5.70
N MET A 243 8.84 0.13 5.22
CA MET A 243 8.75 1.28 6.11
C MET A 243 7.51 1.21 7.01
N SER A 244 7.59 1.86 8.17
CA SER A 244 6.47 1.84 9.12
C SER A 244 5.21 2.44 8.51
N ALA A 245 4.08 1.75 8.70
CA ALA A 245 2.78 2.19 8.19
C ALA A 245 2.40 3.61 8.65
N ALA A 246 2.93 4.07 9.79
CA ALA A 246 2.75 5.44 10.28
C ALA A 246 3.40 6.50 9.35
N VAL A 247 4.63 6.28 8.90
CA VAL A 247 5.35 7.24 8.03
C VAL A 247 4.71 7.32 6.66
N ILE A 248 4.34 6.16 6.09
CA ILE A 248 3.63 6.09 4.81
C ILE A 248 2.22 6.71 4.97
N GLY A 249 1.59 6.46 6.12
CA GLY A 249 0.28 6.98 6.52
C GLY A 249 0.22 8.49 6.41
N VAL A 250 1.22 9.18 6.95
CA VAL A 250 1.35 10.64 6.84
C VAL A 250 1.43 11.09 5.38
N MET A 251 2.32 10.49 4.57
CA MET A 251 2.52 10.90 3.17
C MET A 251 1.24 10.80 2.31
N VAL A 252 0.43 9.77 2.54
CA VAL A 252 -0.82 9.53 1.78
C VAL A 252 -2.01 10.28 2.38
N ALA A 253 -2.12 10.36 3.70
CA ALA A 253 -3.23 11.03 4.37
C ALA A 253 -3.21 12.56 4.21
N VAL A 254 -2.02 13.16 4.03
CA VAL A 254 -1.84 14.58 3.67
C VAL A 254 -2.69 14.97 2.46
N ALA A 255 -2.79 14.08 1.47
CA ALA A 255 -3.46 14.38 0.22
C ALA A 255 -5.00 14.21 0.28
N LEU A 256 -5.55 13.48 1.25
CA LEU A 256 -6.96 13.07 1.21
C LEU A 256 -7.83 13.73 2.29
N LEU A 257 -7.40 13.64 3.55
CA LEU A 257 -8.26 14.06 4.65
C LEU A 257 -8.46 15.58 4.68
N PRO A 258 -7.43 16.44 4.59
CA PRO A 258 -7.63 17.88 4.72
C PRO A 258 -8.49 18.49 3.60
N PRO A 259 -8.27 18.16 2.30
CA PRO A 259 -9.17 18.64 1.25
C PRO A 259 -10.60 18.11 1.41
N LEU A 260 -10.79 16.88 1.89
CA LEU A 260 -12.13 16.34 2.17
C LEU A 260 -12.84 17.12 3.28
N VAL A 261 -12.13 17.39 4.37
CA VAL A 261 -12.67 18.14 5.51
C VAL A 261 -12.97 19.58 5.09
N THR A 262 -12.08 20.21 4.33
CA THR A 262 -12.28 21.57 3.80
C THR A 262 -13.50 21.63 2.89
N THR A 263 -13.65 20.66 1.99
CA THR A 263 -14.85 20.51 1.15
C THR A 263 -16.12 20.43 2.00
N GLY A 264 -16.11 19.59 3.04
CA GLY A 264 -17.27 19.42 3.92
C GLY A 264 -17.60 20.69 4.71
N LEU A 265 -16.59 21.37 5.28
CA LEU A 265 -16.77 22.63 5.99
C LEU A 265 -17.40 23.69 5.09
N LEU A 266 -16.88 23.87 3.86
CA LEU A 266 -17.37 24.85 2.89
C LEU A 266 -18.80 24.52 2.41
N VAL A 267 -19.13 23.24 2.21
CA VAL A 267 -20.51 22.82 1.93
C VAL A 267 -21.44 23.15 3.10
N GLY A 268 -20.98 22.93 4.34
CA GLY A 268 -21.73 23.26 5.55
C GLY A 268 -22.00 24.75 5.70
N ASP A 269 -21.03 25.59 5.31
CA ASP A 269 -21.16 27.05 5.31
C ASP A 269 -21.84 27.61 4.04
N MET A 270 -22.35 26.74 3.16
CA MET A 270 -23.03 27.11 1.91
C MET A 270 -22.14 27.78 0.85
N GLN A 271 -20.82 27.68 0.97
CA GLN A 271 -19.82 28.17 0.01
C GLN A 271 -19.55 27.12 -1.08
N PHE A 272 -20.56 26.85 -1.91
CA PHE A 272 -20.54 25.73 -2.87
C PHE A 272 -19.47 25.85 -3.97
N GLU A 273 -19.10 27.07 -4.36
CA GLU A 273 -18.07 27.31 -5.38
C GLU A 273 -16.69 26.87 -4.87
N LEU A 274 -16.28 27.39 -3.71
CA LEU A 274 -15.02 27.01 -3.06
C LEU A 274 -15.01 25.53 -2.68
N ALA A 275 -16.14 25.00 -2.21
CA ALA A 275 -16.29 23.57 -1.96
C ALA A 275 -16.04 22.73 -3.20
N PHE A 276 -16.49 23.17 -4.38
CA PHE A 276 -16.27 22.46 -5.63
C PHE A 276 -14.77 22.39 -5.98
N TYR A 277 -14.02 23.48 -5.80
CA TYR A 277 -12.57 23.47 -6.04
C TYR A 277 -11.84 22.52 -5.08
N SER A 278 -12.15 22.59 -3.78
CA SER A 278 -11.58 21.65 -2.81
C SER A 278 -11.97 20.20 -3.09
N PHE A 279 -13.17 19.95 -3.64
CA PHE A 279 -13.61 18.62 -4.05
C PHE A 279 -12.83 18.11 -5.28
N VAL A 280 -12.56 18.97 -6.26
CA VAL A 280 -11.70 18.65 -7.40
C VAL A 280 -10.30 18.28 -6.91
N LEU A 281 -9.76 18.96 -5.89
CA LEU A 281 -8.49 18.59 -5.28
C LEU A 281 -8.52 17.19 -4.65
N VAL A 282 -9.59 16.83 -3.92
CA VAL A 282 -9.80 15.47 -3.39
C VAL A 282 -9.77 14.43 -4.52
N LEU A 283 -10.54 14.67 -5.59
CA LEU A 283 -10.59 13.75 -6.74
C LEU A 283 -9.23 13.60 -7.41
N THR A 284 -8.53 14.73 -7.63
CA THR A 284 -7.18 14.77 -8.20
C THR A 284 -6.23 13.90 -7.40
N ASN A 285 -6.25 14.05 -6.08
CA ASN A 285 -5.39 13.31 -5.19
C ASN A 285 -5.70 11.81 -5.20
N VAL A 286 -6.97 11.40 -5.11
CA VAL A 286 -7.35 9.99 -5.21
C VAL A 286 -6.88 9.39 -6.55
N ILE A 287 -7.14 10.08 -7.66
CA ILE A 287 -6.87 9.58 -9.01
C ILE A 287 -5.38 9.48 -9.29
N CYS A 288 -4.63 10.54 -9.06
CA CYS A 288 -3.21 10.60 -9.35
C CYS A 288 -2.42 9.67 -8.42
N LEU A 289 -2.76 9.63 -7.13
CA LEU A 289 -2.13 8.74 -6.17
C LEU A 289 -2.31 7.27 -6.57
N ASN A 290 -3.54 6.85 -6.90
CA ASN A 290 -3.79 5.48 -7.32
C ASN A 290 -3.13 5.15 -8.67
N LEU A 291 -3.14 6.08 -9.63
CA LEU A 291 -2.45 5.90 -10.92
C LEU A 291 -0.95 5.68 -10.72
N ALA A 292 -0.29 6.54 -9.93
CA ALA A 292 1.13 6.41 -9.63
C ALA A 292 1.44 5.15 -8.83
N ALA A 293 0.58 4.78 -7.87
CA ALA A 293 0.75 3.57 -7.09
C ALA A 293 0.69 2.31 -7.97
N VAL A 294 -0.31 2.21 -8.87
CA VAL A 294 -0.43 1.09 -9.83
C VAL A 294 0.76 1.07 -10.80
N ALA A 295 1.20 2.22 -11.29
CA ALA A 295 2.38 2.32 -12.16
C ALA A 295 3.64 1.82 -11.43
N THR A 296 3.83 2.24 -10.18
CA THR A 296 5.00 1.89 -9.36
C THR A 296 5.02 0.39 -9.04
N PHE A 297 3.89 -0.19 -8.63
CA PHE A 297 3.81 -1.64 -8.41
C PHE A 297 4.13 -2.44 -9.68
N LYS A 298 3.65 -1.98 -10.85
CA LYS A 298 4.01 -2.60 -12.14
C LYS A 298 5.49 -2.48 -12.46
N LEU A 299 6.09 -1.31 -12.25
CA LEU A 299 7.53 -1.09 -12.48
C LEU A 299 8.39 -1.97 -11.58
N GLN A 300 7.94 -2.23 -10.36
CA GLN A 300 8.58 -3.17 -9.43
C GLN A 300 8.32 -4.65 -9.75
N GLY A 301 7.62 -4.97 -10.84
CA GLY A 301 7.35 -6.35 -11.26
C GLY A 301 6.29 -7.09 -10.43
N ILE A 302 5.56 -6.40 -9.54
CA ILE A 302 4.48 -7.02 -8.77
C ILE A 302 3.36 -7.40 -9.72
N SER A 303 3.19 -8.71 -9.95
CA SER A 303 2.28 -9.26 -10.95
C SER A 303 1.51 -10.46 -10.41
N PRO A 304 0.29 -10.71 -10.92
CA PRO A 304 -0.54 -11.82 -10.47
C PRO A 304 -0.01 -13.19 -10.93
N ARG A 305 -0.13 -14.16 -10.02
CA ARG A 305 0.58 -15.45 -9.96
C ARG A 305 0.17 -16.49 -11.01
N THR A 306 -1.13 -16.71 -11.24
CA THR A 306 -1.59 -17.90 -12.01
C THR A 306 -1.60 -17.64 -13.52
N TRP A 307 -0.91 -18.45 -14.34
CA TRP A 307 -0.94 -18.36 -15.83
C TRP A 307 -2.37 -18.39 -16.40
N TYR A 308 -3.28 -19.16 -15.78
CA TYR A 308 -4.71 -19.24 -16.15
C TYR A 308 -5.52 -17.95 -15.82
N LYS A 309 -5.04 -17.13 -14.88
CA LYS A 309 -5.57 -15.80 -14.56
C LYS A 309 -4.73 -14.67 -15.17
N ALA A 310 -3.50 -14.93 -15.64
CA ALA A 310 -2.57 -13.91 -16.12
C ALA A 310 -3.11 -13.17 -17.36
N GLU A 311 -3.87 -13.82 -18.23
CA GLU A 311 -4.41 -13.21 -19.44
C GLU A 311 -5.67 -12.36 -19.16
N LYS A 312 -6.55 -12.85 -18.27
CA LYS A 312 -7.68 -12.07 -17.73
C LYS A 312 -7.19 -10.90 -16.86
N ALA A 313 -6.18 -11.12 -16.03
CA ALA A 313 -5.57 -10.11 -15.17
C ALA A 313 -4.82 -9.06 -16.00
N LYS A 314 -4.09 -9.44 -17.05
CA LYS A 314 -3.48 -8.48 -18.00
C LYS A 314 -4.55 -7.60 -18.65
N LYS A 315 -5.68 -8.17 -19.07
CA LYS A 315 -6.79 -7.40 -19.67
C LYS A 315 -7.46 -6.47 -18.65
N ILE A 316 -7.79 -6.96 -17.45
CA ILE A 316 -8.39 -6.17 -16.36
C ILE A 316 -7.44 -5.06 -15.91
N ASN A 317 -6.16 -5.38 -15.73
CA ASN A 317 -5.14 -4.44 -15.28
C ASN A 317 -4.80 -3.41 -16.38
N ARG A 318 -4.92 -3.76 -17.67
CA ARG A 318 -4.84 -2.78 -18.77
C ARG A 318 -6.07 -1.87 -18.80
N ILE A 319 -7.28 -2.42 -18.65
CA ILE A 319 -8.53 -1.64 -18.60
C ILE A 319 -8.54 -0.70 -17.39
N ALA A 320 -8.21 -1.19 -16.20
CA ALA A 320 -8.19 -0.38 -14.99
C ALA A 320 -7.13 0.73 -15.07
N PHE A 321 -5.95 0.44 -15.61
CA PHE A 321 -4.92 1.45 -15.86
C PHE A 321 -5.38 2.50 -16.89
N SER A 322 -6.05 2.08 -17.97
CA SER A 322 -6.68 3.00 -18.92
C SER A 322 -7.75 3.87 -18.26
N ILE A 323 -8.57 3.32 -17.36
CA ILE A 323 -9.56 4.08 -16.60
C ILE A 323 -8.88 5.14 -15.73
N TRP A 324 -7.83 4.80 -14.98
CA TRP A 324 -7.08 5.77 -14.18
C TRP A 324 -6.47 6.89 -15.04
N ILE A 325 -5.92 6.57 -16.21
CA ILE A 325 -5.40 7.57 -17.16
C ILE A 325 -6.52 8.48 -17.66
N VAL A 326 -7.66 7.92 -18.07
CA VAL A 326 -8.80 8.71 -18.57
C VAL A 326 -9.33 9.63 -17.47
N LEU A 327 -9.47 9.13 -16.23
CA LEU A 327 -9.86 9.94 -15.08
C LEU A 327 -8.85 11.05 -14.79
N ALA A 328 -7.55 10.77 -14.85
CA ALA A 328 -6.51 11.78 -14.66
C ALA A 328 -6.57 12.86 -15.74
N LEU A 329 -6.79 12.47 -17.00
CA LEU A 329 -6.95 13.41 -18.11
C LEU A 329 -8.21 14.28 -17.94
N LEU A 330 -9.34 13.68 -17.57
CA LEU A 330 -10.59 14.41 -17.30
C LEU A 330 -10.40 15.44 -16.18
N VAL A 331 -9.77 15.05 -15.08
CA VAL A 331 -9.47 15.97 -13.97
C VAL A 331 -8.52 17.08 -14.42
N THR A 332 -7.50 16.77 -15.21
CA THR A 332 -6.59 17.78 -15.77
C THR A 332 -7.34 18.81 -16.61
N VAL A 333 -8.32 18.37 -17.41
CA VAL A 333 -9.18 19.27 -18.18
C VAL A 333 -10.03 20.13 -17.24
N ILE A 334 -10.63 19.55 -16.19
CA ILE A 334 -11.41 20.32 -15.20
C ILE A 334 -10.54 21.40 -14.56
N ILE A 335 -9.34 21.06 -14.09
CA ILE A 335 -8.39 22.01 -13.49
C ILE A 335 -7.99 23.11 -14.46
N TRP A 336 -7.95 22.83 -15.76
CA TRP A 336 -7.61 23.85 -16.76
C TRP A 336 -8.74 24.90 -16.97
N PHE A 337 -9.98 24.54 -16.63
CA PHE A 337 -11.15 25.42 -16.77
C PHE A 337 -11.63 26.05 -15.47
N VAL A 338 -11.08 25.60 -14.34
CA VAL A 338 -11.29 26.12 -12.98
C VAL A 338 -10.21 27.16 -12.70
#